data_AF-A0A920MPZ2-F1
#
_entry.id   AF-A0A920MPZ2-F1
#
_cell.length_a   1.000
_cell.length_b   1.000
_cell.length_c   1.000
_cell.angle_alpha   90.00
_cell.angle_beta   90.00
_cell.angle_gamma   90.00
#
_symmetry.space_group_name_H-M   'P 1'
#
loop_
_entity.id
_entity.type
_entity.pdbx_description
1 polymer ?
#
loop_
_entity_poly.entity_id
_entity_poly.type
_entity_poly.pdbx_seq_one_letter_code
_entity_poly.pdbx_strand_id
1 'polypeptide(L)'
;MLSLANAMNSKELISFHERSKKMLGVESITYVAEPKLDGLGVELVYKDGSLLHGSTRGDGFTGEDITHNLKTIRSIPLQLRSHEQPLPSLLEVRGEVFIEKSEFNKLNQKQELDGLPPFC
;
A
#
# COMPACT_ATOMS: atom_id res chain seq x y z
N MET A 1 8.96 -5.17 -5.79
CA MET A 1 8.65 -3.99 -4.95
C MET A 1 9.93 -3.52 -4.23
N LEU A 2 10.30 -2.24 -4.31
CA LEU A 2 11.47 -1.70 -3.58
C LEU A 2 11.09 -1.32 -2.13
N SER A 3 12.07 -1.29 -1.23
CA SER A 3 11.91 -0.72 0.11
C SER A 3 12.20 0.79 0.12
N LEU A 4 11.65 1.50 1.10
CA LEU A 4 11.96 2.91 1.35
C LEU A 4 13.03 3.03 2.43
N ALA A 5 14.02 3.88 2.20
CA ALA A 5 14.95 4.30 3.24
C ALA A 5 14.24 5.27 4.19
N ASN A 6 14.53 5.16 5.47
CA ASN A 6 13.92 6.01 6.49
C ASN A 6 14.78 7.25 6.78
N ALA A 7 14.11 8.36 7.11
CA ALA A 7 14.71 9.50 7.77
C ALA A 7 14.02 9.67 9.13
N MET A 8 14.80 9.64 10.22
CA MET A 8 14.29 9.68 11.60
C MET A 8 14.22 11.11 12.14
N ASN A 9 14.80 12.08 11.43
CA ASN A 9 14.84 13.48 11.84
C ASN A 9 14.96 14.42 10.64
N SER A 10 14.76 15.73 10.90
CA SER A 10 14.80 16.77 9.87
C SER A 10 16.16 16.91 9.19
N LYS A 11 17.27 16.66 9.90
CA LYS A 11 18.62 16.76 9.32
C LYS A 11 18.86 15.69 8.25
N GLU A 12 18.40 14.47 8.50
CA GLU A 12 18.46 13.38 7.53
C GLU A 12 17.62 13.67 6.28
N LEU A 13 16.42 14.25 6.47
CA LEU A 13 15.55 14.63 5.37
C LEU A 13 16.16 15.75 4.51
N ILE A 14 16.74 16.77 5.13
CA ILE A 14 17.49 17.84 4.43
C ILE A 14 18.68 17.25 3.68
N SER A 15 19.42 16.32 4.30
CA SER A 15 20.54 15.64 3.64
C SER A 15 20.08 14.84 2.43
N PHE A 16 18.92 14.18 2.49
CA PHE A 16 18.32 13.50 1.33
C PHE A 16 17.94 14.48 0.22
N HIS A 17 17.34 15.64 0.56
CA HIS A 17 17.01 16.69 -0.40
C HIS A 17 18.25 17.20 -1.15
N GLU A 18 19.31 17.57 -0.42
CA GLU A 18 20.55 18.10 -1.01
C GLU A 18 21.24 17.07 -1.91
N ARG A 19 21.31 15.80 -1.47
CA ARG A 19 21.83 14.71 -2.31
C ARG A 19 21.02 14.54 -3.59
N SER A 20 19.69 14.61 -3.50
CA SER A 20 18.79 14.45 -4.64
C SER A 20 18.97 15.59 -5.65
N LYS A 21 19.02 16.83 -5.19
CA LYS A 21 19.30 18.01 -6.04
C LYS A 21 20.63 17.88 -6.77
N LYS A 22 21.69 17.53 -6.04
CA LYS A 22 23.03 17.34 -6.61
C LYS A 22 23.05 16.23 -7.67
N MET A 23 22.37 15.11 -7.41
CA MET A 23 22.35 13.96 -8.31
C MET A 23 21.53 14.24 -9.59
N LEU A 24 20.48 15.04 -9.50
CA LEU A 24 19.63 15.42 -10.62
C LEU A 24 20.11 16.67 -11.38
N GLY A 25 21.01 17.46 -10.78
CA GLY A 25 21.51 18.70 -11.38
C GLY A 25 20.47 19.82 -11.44
N VAL A 26 19.52 19.84 -10.50
CA VAL A 26 18.39 20.80 -10.48
C VAL A 26 18.43 21.69 -9.25
N GLU A 27 17.89 22.91 -9.37
CA GLU A 27 17.82 23.87 -8.27
C GLU A 27 16.67 23.62 -7.31
N SER A 28 15.59 23.00 -7.78
CA SER A 28 14.39 22.71 -6.98
C SER A 28 13.77 21.36 -7.37
N ILE A 29 13.10 20.74 -6.40
CA ILE A 29 12.39 19.47 -6.55
C ILE A 29 10.98 19.65 -5.99
N THR A 30 9.98 19.25 -6.76
CA THR A 30 8.60 19.15 -6.28
C THR A 30 8.39 17.75 -5.68
N TYR A 31 7.86 17.71 -4.47
CA TYR A 31 7.58 16.46 -3.75
C TYR A 31 6.07 16.22 -3.67
N VAL A 32 5.69 14.95 -3.74
CA VAL A 32 4.38 14.46 -3.29
C VAL A 32 4.60 13.86 -1.91
N ALA A 33 3.82 14.31 -0.92
CA ALA A 33 3.90 13.83 0.45
C ALA A 33 2.64 13.03 0.78
N GLU A 34 2.83 11.74 1.07
CA GLU A 34 1.74 10.82 1.41
C GLU A 34 1.93 10.34 2.86
N PRO A 35 0.86 10.26 3.67
CA PRO A 35 0.93 9.65 4.98
C PRO A 35 1.40 8.19 4.86
N LYS A 36 2.40 7.81 5.65
CA LYS A 36 2.78 6.40 5.76
C LYS A 36 1.69 5.66 6.54
N LEU A 37 0.91 4.85 5.84
CA LEU A 37 -0.04 3.94 6.47
C LEU A 37 0.73 2.83 7.19
N ASP A 38 0.13 2.33 8.27
CA ASP A 38 0.65 1.21 9.04
C ASP A 38 -0.25 0.01 8.82
N GLY A 39 0.09 -0.78 7.81
CA GLY A 39 -0.69 -1.92 7.40
C GLY A 39 0.17 -2.94 6.67
N LEU A 40 -0.46 -3.60 5.70
CA LEU A 40 0.19 -4.59 4.85
C LEU A 40 0.23 -4.08 3.41
N GLY A 41 1.45 -3.98 2.86
CA GLY A 41 1.63 -3.70 1.44
C GLY A 41 1.07 -4.82 0.58
N VAL A 42 0.22 -4.47 -0.38
CA VAL A 42 -0.41 -5.41 -1.32
C VAL A 42 -0.29 -4.91 -2.75
N GLU A 43 -0.44 -5.85 -3.67
CA GLU A 43 -0.48 -5.63 -5.10
C GLU A 43 -1.82 -6.12 -5.65
N LEU A 44 -2.40 -5.36 -6.58
CA LEU A 44 -3.62 -5.70 -7.31
C LEU A 44 -3.32 -5.63 -8.80
N VAL A 45 -3.44 -6.76 -9.48
CA VAL A 45 -3.27 -6.85 -10.92
C VAL A 45 -4.65 -6.87 -11.58
N TYR A 46 -4.90 -5.86 -12.40
CA TYR A 46 -6.07 -5.76 -13.26
C TYR A 46 -5.68 -6.09 -14.70
N LYS A 47 -6.47 -6.93 -15.35
CA LYS A 47 -6.35 -7.22 -16.77
C LYS A 47 -7.62 -6.79 -17.47
N ASP A 48 -7.47 -5.95 -18.49
CA ASP A 48 -8.60 -5.35 -19.23
C ASP A 48 -9.65 -4.75 -18.29
N GLY A 49 -9.17 -4.11 -17.22
CA GLY A 49 -9.98 -3.50 -16.16
C GLY A 49 -10.58 -4.45 -15.12
N SER A 50 -10.47 -5.77 -15.26
CA SER A 50 -11.00 -6.72 -14.27
C SER A 50 -9.92 -7.15 -13.29
N LEU A 51 -10.23 -7.20 -11.99
CA LEU A 51 -9.31 -7.68 -10.97
C LEU A 51 -8.99 -9.15 -11.22
N LEU A 52 -7.75 -9.41 -11.67
CA LEU A 52 -7.27 -10.73 -12.03
C LEU A 52 -6.64 -11.44 -10.82
N HIS A 53 -5.75 -10.75 -10.12
CA HIS A 53 -4.93 -11.32 -9.06
C HIS A 53 -4.60 -10.25 -8.01
N GLY A 54 -4.38 -10.67 -6.77
CA GLY A 54 -3.80 -9.80 -5.76
C GLY A 54 -2.95 -10.58 -4.76
N SER A 55 -1.84 -9.98 -4.37
CA SER A 55 -0.81 -10.62 -3.56
C SER A 55 -0.31 -9.73 -2.44
N THR A 56 0.29 -10.35 -1.41
CA THR A 56 1.07 -9.61 -0.41
C THR A 56 2.38 -9.14 -1.02
N ARG A 57 2.96 -8.08 -0.46
CA ARG A 57 4.31 -7.64 -0.84
C ARG A 57 5.38 -8.75 -0.65
N GLY A 58 5.23 -9.57 0.38
CA GLY A 58 6.23 -10.54 0.81
C GLY A 58 7.63 -9.94 0.95
N ASP A 59 8.63 -10.55 0.33
CA ASP A 59 10.02 -10.05 0.31
C ASP A 59 10.30 -8.99 -0.77
N GLY A 60 9.27 -8.59 -1.52
CA GLY A 60 9.36 -7.69 -2.66
C GLY A 60 9.60 -8.39 -4.00
N PHE A 61 9.87 -9.69 -4.01
CA PHE A 61 9.98 -10.53 -5.22
C PHE A 61 8.92 -11.63 -5.25
N THR A 62 8.67 -12.26 -4.10
CA THR A 62 7.68 -13.33 -3.91
C THR A 62 6.68 -12.91 -2.85
N GLY A 63 5.40 -12.95 -3.21
CA GLY A 63 4.26 -12.68 -2.34
C GLY A 63 3.32 -13.88 -2.27
N GLU A 64 2.37 -13.83 -1.35
CA GLU A 64 1.32 -14.84 -1.21
C GLU A 64 0.07 -14.39 -1.97
N ASP A 65 -0.59 -15.32 -2.67
CA ASP A 65 -1.88 -15.04 -3.31
C ASP A 65 -2.97 -14.87 -2.24
N ILE A 66 -3.49 -13.65 -2.14
CA ILE A 66 -4.57 -13.27 -1.23
C ILE A 66 -5.76 -12.68 -2.00
N THR A 67 -5.91 -13.04 -3.28
CA THR A 67 -6.93 -12.50 -4.20
C THR A 67 -8.33 -12.62 -3.61
N HIS A 68 -8.66 -13.78 -3.02
CA HIS A 68 -9.98 -14.00 -2.43
C HIS A 68 -10.24 -13.07 -1.25
N ASN A 69 -9.25 -12.85 -0.39
CA ASN A 69 -9.36 -11.96 0.77
C ASN A 69 -9.51 -10.50 0.32
N LEU A 70 -8.72 -10.08 -0.67
CA LEU A 70 -8.79 -8.73 -1.22
C LEU A 70 -10.15 -8.42 -1.87
N LYS A 71 -10.79 -9.41 -2.52
CA LYS A 71 -12.15 -9.27 -3.06
C LYS A 71 -13.22 -8.99 -2.00
N THR A 72 -12.94 -9.25 -0.72
CA THR A 72 -13.87 -8.94 0.39
C THR A 72 -13.80 -7.46 0.82
N ILE A 73 -12.74 -6.74 0.44
CA ILE A 73 -12.52 -5.35 0.83
C ILE A 73 -13.35 -4.44 -0.08
N ARG A 74 -14.39 -3.81 0.48
CA ARG A 74 -15.37 -3.01 -0.27
C ARG A 74 -14.80 -1.86 -1.07
N SER A 75 -13.69 -1.26 -0.62
CA SER A 75 -13.03 -0.16 -1.31
C SER A 75 -12.21 -0.62 -2.52
N ILE A 76 -11.94 -1.92 -2.67
CA ILE A 76 -11.25 -2.48 -3.82
C ILE A 76 -12.28 -2.76 -4.92
N PRO A 77 -12.24 -2.05 -6.06
CA PRO A 77 -13.15 -2.31 -7.17
C PRO A 77 -12.79 -3.63 -7.84
N LEU A 78 -13.79 -4.48 -8.11
CA LEU A 78 -13.56 -5.70 -8.92
C LEU A 78 -13.39 -5.38 -10.41
N GLN A 79 -13.88 -4.21 -10.83
CA GLN A 79 -13.77 -3.70 -12.19
C GLN A 79 -13.47 -2.20 -12.16
N LEU A 80 -12.45 -1.78 -12.92
CA LEU A 80 -12.05 -0.39 -13.07
C LEU A 80 -13.08 0.39 -13.87
N ARG A 81 -13.23 1.67 -13.54
CA ARG A 81 -14.11 2.60 -14.25
C ARG A 81 -13.44 3.03 -15.56
N SER A 82 -14.18 3.03 -16.66
CA SER A 82 -13.68 3.34 -18.02
C SER A 82 -14.20 4.66 -18.59
N HIS A 83 -14.76 5.54 -17.76
CA HIS A 83 -15.52 6.70 -18.24
C HIS A 83 -14.68 7.78 -18.91
N GLU A 84 -13.49 8.08 -18.37
CA GLU A 84 -12.71 9.24 -18.82
C GLU A 84 -11.44 8.86 -19.59
N GLN A 85 -10.96 7.63 -19.41
CA GLN A 85 -9.71 7.16 -20.01
C GLN A 85 -9.82 5.68 -20.43
N PRO A 86 -9.15 5.27 -21.52
CA PRO A 86 -9.09 3.87 -21.91
C PRO A 86 -8.39 3.04 -20.83
N LEU A 87 -8.95 1.87 -20.55
CA LEU A 87 -8.37 0.96 -19.57
C LEU A 87 -7.06 0.37 -20.11
N PRO A 88 -5.98 0.36 -19.32
CA PRO A 88 -4.77 -0.39 -19.68
C PRO A 88 -5.09 -1.88 -19.81
N SER A 89 -4.44 -2.56 -20.76
CA SER A 89 -4.56 -4.02 -20.92
C SER A 89 -4.07 -4.77 -19.68
N LEU A 90 -3.06 -4.22 -19.01
CA LEU A 90 -2.53 -4.71 -17.74
C LEU A 90 -2.21 -3.51 -16.85
N LEU A 91 -2.76 -3.50 -15.64
CA LEU A 91 -2.49 -2.48 -14.63
C LEU A 91 -2.14 -3.15 -13.31
N GLU A 92 -1.00 -2.76 -12.73
CA GLU A 92 -0.60 -3.14 -11.40
C GLU A 92 -0.82 -1.94 -10.46
N VAL A 93 -1.69 -2.10 -9.47
CA VAL A 93 -1.94 -1.10 -8.42
C VAL A 93 -1.29 -1.58 -7.14
N ARG A 94 -0.43 -0.74 -6.57
CA ARG A 94 0.24 -0.98 -5.29
C ARG A 94 -0.38 -0.10 -4.23
N GLY A 95 -0.63 -0.68 -3.07
CA GLY A 95 -1.22 0.05 -1.95
C GLY A 95 -1.00 -0.65 -0.63
N GLU A 96 -1.66 -0.13 0.39
CA GLU A 96 -1.57 -0.64 1.75
C GLU A 96 -2.96 -0.95 2.28
N VAL A 97 -3.17 -2.18 2.72
CA VAL A 97 -4.39 -2.58 3.43
C VAL A 97 -4.15 -2.38 4.91
N PHE A 98 -5.02 -1.60 5.55
CA PHE A 98 -4.97 -1.32 6.97
C PHE A 98 -6.36 -1.46 7.59
N ILE A 99 -6.40 -1.52 8.92
CA ILE A 99 -7.62 -1.54 9.70
C ILE A 99 -7.73 -0.25 10.50
N GLU A 100 -8.93 0.32 10.57
CA GLU A 100 -9.16 1.49 11.43
C GLU A 100 -8.99 1.11 12.90
N LYS A 101 -8.45 2.02 13.70
CA LYS A 101 -8.18 1.79 15.13
C LYS A 101 -9.44 1.38 15.92
N SER A 102 -10.60 1.94 15.57
CA SER A 102 -11.90 1.58 16.14
C SER A 102 -12.27 0.13 15.87
N GLU A 103 -12.12 -0.33 14.63
CA GLU A 103 -12.42 -1.70 14.21
C GLU A 103 -11.39 -2.69 14.76
N PHE A 104 -10.12 -2.30 14.85
CA PHE A 104 -9.08 -3.08 15.52
C PHE A 104 -9.40 -3.34 17.00
N ASN A 105 -9.85 -2.31 17.73
CA ASN A 105 -10.24 -2.46 19.12
C ASN A 105 -11.44 -3.42 19.29
N LYS A 106 -12.43 -3.36 18.38
CA LYS A 106 -13.57 -4.28 18.37
C LYS A 106 -13.13 -5.72 18.09
N LEU A 107 -12.19 -5.89 17.16
CA LEU A 107 -11.61 -7.20 16.85
C LEU A 107 -10.92 -7.80 18.09
N ASN A 108 -10.15 -7.00 18.83
CA ASN A 108 -9.50 -7.45 20.06
C ASN A 108 -10.49 -7.78 21.17
N GLN A 109 -11.54 -6.98 21.36
CA GLN A 109 -12.60 -7.32 22.32
C GLN A 109 -13.26 -8.66 21.98
N LYS A 110 -13.46 -8.96 20.69
CA LYS A 110 -13.98 -10.25 20.26
C LYS A 110 -13.01 -11.39 20.57
N GLN A 111 -11.71 -11.22 20.28
CA GLN A 111 -10.69 -12.22 20.63
C GLN A 111 -10.73 -12.56 22.12
N GLU A 112 -10.81 -11.55 22.99
CA GLU A 112 -10.86 -11.74 24.44
C GLU A 112 -12.12 -12.49 24.89
N LEU A 113 -13.29 -12.18 24.31
CA LEU A 113 -14.54 -12.89 24.59
C LEU A 113 -14.49 -14.36 24.15
N ASP A 114 -13.81 -14.63 23.03
CA ASP A 114 -13.60 -15.98 22.50
C ASP A 114 -12.45 -16.73 23.22
N GLY A 115 -11.79 -16.09 24.22
CA GLY A 115 -10.68 -16.66 24.98
C GLY A 115 -9.35 -16.75 24.20
N LEU A 116 -9.25 -16.01 23.10
CA LEU A 116 -8.08 -15.95 22.22
C LEU A 116 -7.18 -14.75 22.57
N PRO A 117 -5.88 -14.81 22.25
CA PRO A 117 -4.99 -13.68 22.47
C PRO A 117 -5.37 -12.49 21.56
N PRO A 118 -5.38 -11.25 22.09
CA PRO A 118 -5.59 -10.06 21.28
C PRO A 118 -4.39 -9.82 20.34
N PHE A 119 -4.65 -9.14 19.24
CA PHE A 119 -3.61 -8.64 18.34
C PHE A 119 -2.90 -7.43 18.97
N CYS A 120 -1.58 -7.38 18.82
CA CYS A 120 -0.72 -6.31 19.30
C CYS A 120 -0.63 -5.12 18.33
#